data_AF-A0A085M0E3-F1
#
_entry.id   AF-A0A085M0E3-F1
#
_cell.length_a   1.000
_cell.length_b   1.000
_cell.length_c   1.000
_cell.angle_alpha   90.00
_cell.angle_beta   90.00
_cell.angle_gamma   90.00
#
_symmetry.space_group_name_H-M   'P 1'
#
loop_
_entity.id
_entity.type
_entity.pdbx_description
1 polymer ?
#
loop_
_entity_poly.entity_id
_entity_poly.type
_entity_poly.pdbx_seq_one_letter_code
_entity_poly.pdbx_strand_id
1 'polypeptide(L)'
;MLHEDMCERYKDILSMMIPDWVLDPFTSLAGVEVTYQEELIEMQANEELNPKIKGGYTSFWLQQEIRQLYPRLWNVAKKFLIPFPSSYLVERGFSAVTGLLGKKETAYR
;
A
#
# COMPACT_ATOMS: atom_id res chain seq x y z
N MET A 1 -0.83 0.20 27.20
CA MET A 1 -1.28 -1.18 26.93
C MET A 1 -1.93 -1.37 25.56
N LEU A 2 -3.17 -0.93 25.29
CA LEU A 2 -3.80 -1.20 23.96
C LEU A 2 -3.06 -0.54 22.80
N HIS A 3 -2.62 0.71 22.95
CA HIS A 3 -1.90 1.43 21.89
C HIS A 3 -0.55 0.78 21.56
N GLU A 4 0.26 0.46 22.57
CA GLU A 4 1.56 -0.22 22.39
C GLU A 4 1.39 -1.59 21.74
N ASP A 5 0.40 -2.36 22.16
CA ASP A 5 0.07 -3.67 21.59
C ASP A 5 -0.41 -3.56 20.12
N MET A 6 -1.05 -2.46 19.74
CA MET A 6 -1.36 -2.19 18.33
C MET A 6 -0.11 -1.78 17.55
N CYS A 7 0.73 -0.90 18.10
CA CYS A 7 1.98 -0.49 17.47
C CYS A 7 2.94 -1.66 17.24
N GLU A 8 3.01 -2.61 18.18
CA GLU A 8 3.85 -3.79 18.05
C GLU A 8 3.29 -4.77 17.01
N ARG A 9 1.97 -5.00 17.01
CA ARG A 9 1.30 -5.92 16.06
C ARG A 9 1.26 -5.42 14.63
N TYR A 10 1.26 -4.12 14.40
CA TYR A 10 1.28 -3.49 13.06
C TYR A 10 2.61 -2.83 12.74
N LYS A 11 3.68 -3.20 13.45
CA LYS A 11 5.00 -2.60 13.24
C LYS A 11 5.47 -2.75 11.80
N ASP A 12 5.15 -3.86 11.15
CA ASP A 12 5.42 -4.12 9.74
C ASP A 12 4.74 -3.09 8.81
N ILE A 13 3.45 -2.81 9.02
CA ILE A 13 2.70 -1.81 8.26
C ILE A 13 3.20 -0.39 8.58
N LEU A 14 3.42 -0.09 9.85
CA LEU A 14 3.90 1.22 10.30
C LEU A 14 5.34 1.51 9.83
N SER A 15 6.15 0.47 9.65
CA SER A 15 7.53 0.57 9.14
C SER A 15 7.63 0.46 7.62
N MET A 16 6.50 0.25 6.93
CA MET A 16 6.48 0.09 5.49
C MET A 16 6.88 1.40 4.80
N MET A 17 7.93 1.35 4.00
CA MET A 17 8.31 2.47 3.14
C MET A 17 7.66 2.30 1.77
N ILE A 18 6.79 3.25 1.43
CA ILE A 18 6.18 3.34 0.11
C ILE A 18 7.12 4.20 -0.76
N PRO A 19 7.59 3.71 -1.91
CA PRO A 19 8.38 4.53 -2.82
C PRO A 19 7.59 5.75 -3.30
N ASP A 20 8.21 6.92 -3.34
CA ASP A 20 7.53 8.18 -3.71
C ASP A 20 6.89 8.09 -5.09
N TRP A 21 7.55 7.41 -6.04
CA TRP A 21 7.04 7.21 -7.39
C TRP A 21 5.75 6.36 -7.45
N VAL A 22 5.42 5.60 -6.42
CA VAL A 22 4.12 4.89 -6.33
C VAL A 22 2.99 5.88 -6.03
N LEU A 23 3.26 6.93 -5.25
CA LEU A 23 2.29 7.97 -4.92
C LEU A 23 2.20 9.04 -6.02
N ASP A 24 3.36 9.40 -6.57
CA ASP A 24 3.51 10.32 -7.69
C ASP A 24 4.57 9.80 -8.68
N PRO A 25 4.17 9.07 -9.74
CA PRO A 25 5.06 8.54 -10.77
C PRO A 25 5.86 9.62 -11.52
N PHE A 26 5.46 10.88 -11.43
CA PHE A 26 6.13 12.02 -12.06
C PHE A 26 7.10 12.75 -11.12
N THR A 27 7.36 12.17 -9.94
CA THR A 27 8.35 12.68 -8.98
C THR A 27 9.80 12.45 -9.44
N SER A 28 10.75 13.01 -8.68
CA SER A 28 12.19 12.83 -8.90
C SER A 28 12.60 11.37 -8.82
N LEU A 29 13.53 10.96 -9.71
CA LEU A 29 14.12 9.62 -9.71
C LEU A 29 15.33 9.49 -8.76
N ALA A 30 15.57 10.49 -7.92
CA ALA A 30 16.66 10.47 -6.95
C ALA A 30 16.51 9.29 -5.96
N GLY A 31 17.51 8.40 -5.91
CA GLY A 31 17.50 7.24 -5.03
C GLY A 31 16.62 6.07 -5.51
N VAL A 32 16.00 6.16 -6.69
CA VAL A 32 15.28 5.04 -7.30
C VAL A 32 16.29 4.05 -7.89
N GLU A 33 16.09 2.75 -7.67
CA GLU A 33 16.92 1.72 -8.30
C GLU A 33 16.88 1.81 -9.82
N VAL A 34 18.03 1.59 -10.45
CA VAL A 34 18.22 1.59 -11.91
C VAL A 34 17.26 0.62 -12.61
N THR A 35 16.89 -0.48 -11.94
CA THR A 35 15.93 -1.49 -12.42
C THR A 35 14.54 -0.93 -12.74
N TYR A 36 14.16 0.19 -12.11
CA TYR A 36 12.86 0.86 -12.28
C TYR A 36 12.95 2.18 -13.05
N GLN A 37 14.15 2.78 -13.14
CA GLN A 37 14.34 4.08 -13.77
C GLN A 37 13.96 4.09 -15.25
N GLU A 38 14.24 3.02 -16.00
CA GLU A 38 13.89 2.91 -17.42
C GLU A 38 12.38 3.08 -17.65
N GLU A 39 11.54 2.26 -17.00
CA GLU A 39 10.08 2.37 -17.13
C GLU A 39 9.55 3.70 -16.60
N LEU A 40 10.16 4.26 -15.55
CA LEU A 40 9.74 5.56 -15.02
C LEU A 40 10.04 6.70 -15.99
N ILE A 41 11.19 6.68 -16.65
CA ILE A 41 11.56 7.68 -17.65
C ILE A 41 10.59 7.59 -18.84
N GLU A 42 10.31 6.38 -19.33
CA GLU A 42 9.35 6.17 -20.42
C GLU A 42 7.94 6.63 -20.04
N MET A 43 7.52 6.38 -18.80
CA MET A 43 6.24 6.85 -18.27
C MET A 43 6.19 8.38 -18.16
N GLN A 44 7.24 8.99 -17.63
CA GLN A 44 7.36 10.45 -17.47
C GLN A 44 7.43 11.18 -18.81
N ALA A 45 8.03 10.56 -19.84
CA ALA A 45 8.06 11.09 -21.19
C ALA A 45 6.70 11.00 -21.92
N ASN A 46 5.76 10.19 -21.42
CA ASN A 46 4.45 10.03 -22.01
C ASN A 46 3.46 11.09 -21.49
N GLU A 47 3.36 12.20 -22.22
CA GLU A 47 2.46 13.32 -21.86
C GLU A 47 0.98 12.93 -21.79
N GLU A 48 0.55 11.84 -22.45
CA GLU A 48 -0.83 11.35 -22.38
C GLU A 48 -1.21 10.82 -20.99
N LEU A 49 -0.23 10.52 -20.14
CA LEU A 49 -0.43 10.01 -18.79
C LEU A 49 -0.63 11.11 -17.75
N ASN A 50 -0.18 12.34 -18.01
CA ASN A 50 -0.38 13.50 -17.13
C ASN A 50 -1.84 13.79 -16.76
N PRO A 51 -2.83 13.75 -17.68
CA PRO A 51 -4.23 13.93 -17.28
C PRO A 51 -4.76 12.74 -16.48
N LYS A 52 -4.20 11.53 -16.66
CA LYS A 52 -4.71 10.29 -16.06
C LYS A 52 -4.43 10.20 -14.56
N ILE A 53 -3.36 10.84 -14.07
CA ILE A 53 -3.07 10.87 -12.62
C ILE A 53 -4.03 11.77 -11.81
N LYS A 54 -4.78 12.66 -12.47
CA LYS A 54 -5.76 13.52 -11.78
C LYS A 54 -6.87 12.72 -11.09
N GLY A 55 -7.09 11.46 -11.49
CA GLY A 55 -7.97 10.52 -10.81
C GLY A 55 -7.38 9.89 -9.54
N GLY A 56 -6.16 10.28 -9.14
CA GLY A 56 -5.40 9.70 -8.02
C GLY A 56 -4.53 8.50 -8.42
N TYR A 57 -3.51 8.21 -7.61
CA TYR A 57 -2.53 7.15 -7.88
C TYR A 57 -3.17 5.75 -7.99
N THR A 58 -4.20 5.45 -7.18
CA THR A 58 -4.89 4.16 -7.24
C THR A 58 -5.55 3.91 -8.59
N SER A 59 -6.29 4.89 -9.12
CA SER A 59 -6.96 4.75 -10.41
C SER A 59 -5.96 4.74 -11.56
N PHE A 60 -4.85 5.48 -11.44
CA PHE A 60 -3.75 5.47 -12.40
C PHE A 60 -3.14 4.08 -12.56
N TRP A 61 -2.67 3.48 -11.46
CA TRP A 61 -1.98 2.20 -11.52
C TRP A 61 -2.89 1.02 -11.90
N LEU A 62 -4.19 1.10 -11.59
CA LEU A 62 -5.17 0.05 -11.94
C LEU A 62 -5.55 0.02 -13.43
N GLN A 63 -5.09 0.97 -14.23
CA GLN A 63 -5.34 0.98 -15.67
C GLN A 63 -4.68 -0.20 -16.38
N GLN A 64 -5.42 -0.79 -17.33
CA GLN A 64 -4.93 -1.93 -18.08
C GLN A 64 -3.71 -1.55 -18.94
N GLU A 65 -3.70 -0.34 -19.49
CA GLU A 65 -2.59 0.17 -20.29
C GLU A 65 -1.33 0.29 -19.45
N ILE A 66 -1.40 0.84 -18.24
CA ILE A 66 -0.26 0.97 -17.33
C ILE A 66 0.30 -0.40 -16.95
N ARG A 67 -0.58 -1.37 -16.68
CA ARG A 67 -0.18 -2.74 -16.38
C ARG A 67 0.57 -3.42 -17.53
N GLN A 68 0.21 -3.11 -18.78
CA GLN A 68 0.82 -3.71 -19.97
C GLN A 68 2.12 -3.02 -20.38
N LEU A 69 2.15 -1.68 -20.31
CA LEU A 69 3.30 -0.86 -20.73
C LEU A 69 4.41 -0.85 -19.67
N TYR A 70 4.05 -0.86 -18.38
CA TYR A 70 4.99 -0.71 -17.27
C TYR A 70 4.86 -1.86 -16.25
N PRO A 71 5.11 -3.11 -16.66
CA PRO A 71 4.85 -4.29 -15.83
C PRO A 71 5.77 -4.36 -14.60
N ARG A 72 7.01 -3.85 -14.66
CA ARG A 72 7.93 -3.87 -13.50
C ARG A 72 7.43 -2.90 -12.43
N LEU A 73 7.06 -1.69 -12.82
CA LEU A 73 6.50 -0.69 -11.90
C LEU A 73 5.16 -1.16 -11.31
N TRP A 74 4.26 -1.67 -12.15
CA TRP A 74 2.97 -2.18 -11.69
C TRP A 74 3.11 -3.32 -10.66
N ASN A 75 4.08 -4.21 -10.85
CA ASN A 75 4.31 -5.31 -9.91
C ASN A 75 4.73 -4.87 -8.51
N VAL A 76 5.33 -3.69 -8.39
CA VAL A 76 5.67 -3.07 -7.10
C VAL A 76 4.46 -2.27 -6.59
N ALA A 77 3.89 -1.39 -7.41
CA ALA A 77 2.74 -0.55 -7.03
C ALA A 77 1.56 -1.39 -6.52
N LYS A 78 1.22 -2.50 -7.18
CA LYS A 78 0.10 -3.37 -6.78
C LYS A 78 0.23 -3.92 -5.34
N LYS A 79 1.44 -4.05 -4.80
CA LYS A 79 1.67 -4.52 -3.43
C LYS A 79 1.19 -3.51 -2.39
N PHE A 80 1.17 -2.23 -2.75
CA PHE A 80 0.72 -1.12 -1.91
C PHE A 80 -0.74 -0.76 -2.16
N LEU A 81 -1.25 -1.05 -3.36
CA LEU A 81 -2.61 -0.71 -3.79
C LEU A 81 -3.66 -1.74 -3.41
N ILE A 82 -3.29 -3.02 -3.38
CA ILE A 82 -4.19 -4.05 -2.86
C ILE A 82 -4.22 -3.85 -1.35
N PRO A 83 -5.39 -3.51 -0.76
CA PRO A 83 -5.47 -3.32 0.67
C PRO A 83 -4.97 -4.60 1.34
N PHE A 84 -4.10 -4.42 2.33
CA PHE A 84 -3.78 -5.44 3.32
C PHE A 84 -5.08 -6.19 3.66
N PRO A 85 -5.09 -7.52 3.65
CA PRO A 85 -6.31 -8.31 3.51
C PRO A 85 -7.32 -7.82 4.54
N SER A 86 -8.46 -7.32 4.07
CA SER A 86 -9.58 -7.02 4.94
C SER A 86 -9.90 -8.22 5.83
N SER A 87 -9.66 -9.46 5.37
CA SER A 87 -9.73 -10.67 6.19
C SER A 87 -8.76 -10.68 7.37
N TYR A 88 -7.48 -10.31 7.22
CA TYR A 88 -6.54 -10.28 8.35
C TYR A 88 -6.95 -9.23 9.39
N LEU A 89 -7.31 -8.02 8.94
CA LEU A 89 -7.77 -6.96 9.83
C LEU A 89 -9.13 -7.28 10.47
N VAL A 90 -10.02 -7.96 9.76
CA VAL A 90 -11.33 -8.42 10.27
C VAL A 90 -11.14 -9.58 11.26
N GLU A 91 -10.42 -10.64 10.90
CA GLU A 91 -10.14 -11.79 11.79
C GLU A 91 -9.44 -11.35 13.08
N ARG A 92 -8.44 -10.46 12.98
CA ARG A 92 -7.74 -9.93 14.14
C ARG A 92 -8.58 -8.93 14.93
N GLY A 93 -9.39 -8.10 14.26
CA GLY A 93 -10.37 -7.23 14.90
C GLY A 93 -11.39 -8.02 15.72
N PHE A 94 -11.96 -9.08 15.14
CA PHE A 94 -12.86 -10.00 15.83
C PHE A 94 -12.15 -10.74 16.98
N SER A 95 -10.92 -11.22 16.79
CA SER A 95 -10.13 -11.87 17.85
C SER A 95 -9.84 -10.95 19.04
N ALA A 96 -9.58 -9.66 18.79
CA ALA A 96 -9.40 -8.67 19.85
C ALA A 96 -10.72 -8.43 20.62
N VAL A 97 -11.85 -8.33 19.92
CA VAL A 97 -13.18 -8.17 20.54
C VAL A 97 -13.55 -9.39 21.39
N THR A 98 -13.31 -10.62 20.91
CA THR A 98 -13.58 -11.84 21.68
C THR A 98 -12.68 -11.97 22.91
N GLY A 99 -11.40 -11.59 22.80
CA GLY A 99 -10.49 -11.53 23.96
C GLY A 99 -10.93 -10.54 25.04
N LEU A 100 -11.49 -9.38 24.65
CA LEU A 100 -12.05 -8.40 25.57
C LEU A 100 -13.35 -8.88 26.22
N LEU A 101 -14.21 -9.58 25.46
CA LEU A 101 -15.44 -10.18 26.00
C LEU A 101 -15.13 -11.29 27.02
N GLY A 102 -14.20 -12.19 26.72
CA GLY A 102 -13.84 -13.30 27.60
C GLY A 102 -13.15 -12.88 28.92
N LYS A 103 -12.44 -11.75 28.92
CA LYS A 103 -11.86 -11.17 30.16
C LYS A 103 -12.92 -10.57 31.09
N LYS A 104 -14.08 -10.16 30.58
CA LYS A 104 -15.17 -9.63 31.42
C LYS A 104 -15.93 -10.73 32.16
N GLU A 105 -16.05 -11.93 31.60
CA GLU A 105 -16.73 -13.06 32.27
C GLU A 105 -15.91 -13.65 33.43
N THR A 106 -14.58 -13.63 33.34
CA THR A 106 -13.69 -14.14 34.40
C THR A 106 -13.50 -13.16 35.57
N ALA A 107 -13.90 -11.90 35.42
CA ALA A 107 -13.84 -10.89 36.48
C ALA A 107 -15.13 -10.83 37.34
N TYR A 108 -16.16 -11.59 36.98
CA TYR A 108 -17.46 -11.65 37.69
C TYR A 108 -17.78 -13.03 38.30
N ARG A 109 -16.81 -13.95 38.27
CA ARG A 109 -16.78 -15.17 39.08
C ARG A 109 -15.71 -15.05 40.15
#